data_AF-A0A2D6VKV4-F1
#
_entry.id   AF-A0A2D6VKV4-F1
#
_cell.length_a   1.000
_cell.length_b   1.000
_cell.length_c   1.000
_cell.angle_alpha   90.00
_cell.angle_beta   90.00
_cell.angle_gamma   90.00
#
_symmetry.space_group_name_H-M   'P 1'
#
loop_
_entity.id
_entity.type
_entity.pdbx_description
1 polymer ?
#
loop_
_entity_poly.entity_id
_entity_poly.type
_entity_poly.pdbx_seq_one_letter_code
_entity_poly.pdbx_strand_id
1 'polypeptide(L)'
;MSVIDYNFLINQIQRNLPTLPTIVNELTNILQNPDSSTFAVEDVMTSDQSMTMKILRVANTSFYRGGRDERVTDANEAIGSLGF
;
A
#
# COMPACT_ATOMS: atom_id res chain seq x y z
N MET A 1 22.63 -8.32 32.78
CA MET A 1 21.88 -8.72 31.56
C MET A 1 21.07 -7.53 31.11
N SER A 2 21.30 -7.00 29.89
CA SER A 2 20.39 -5.98 29.36
C SER A 2 19.06 -6.64 29.04
N VAL A 3 17.97 -6.06 29.53
CA VAL A 3 16.62 -6.50 29.20
C VAL A 3 16.41 -6.25 27.71
N ILE A 4 16.00 -7.28 26.96
CA ILE A 4 15.66 -7.11 25.54
C ILE A 4 14.38 -6.27 25.46
N ASP A 5 14.44 -5.14 24.77
CA ASP A 5 13.26 -4.32 24.49
C ASP A 5 12.50 -4.86 23.27
N TYR A 6 11.50 -5.68 23.53
CA TYR A 6 10.64 -6.26 22.49
C TYR A 6 9.78 -5.22 21.76
N ASN A 7 9.44 -4.09 22.41
CA ASN A 7 8.66 -3.03 21.76
C ASN A 7 9.48 -2.34 20.68
N PHE A 8 10.77 -2.12 20.94
CA PHE A 8 11.68 -1.60 19.91
C PHE A 8 11.74 -2.54 18.69
N LEU A 9 11.92 -3.85 18.91
CA LEU A 9 11.99 -4.84 17.83
C LEU A 9 10.69 -4.90 16.99
N ILE A 10 9.52 -4.93 17.65
CA ILE A 10 8.21 -4.93 16.98
C ILE A 10 8.05 -3.69 16.10
N ASN A 11 8.42 -2.50 16.60
CA ASN A 11 8.35 -1.25 15.83
C ASN A 11 9.26 -1.26 14.60
N GLN A 12 10.45 -1.87 14.68
CA GLN A 12 11.33 -1.99 13.51
C GLN A 12 10.76 -2.93 12.43
N ILE A 13 10.12 -4.04 12.84
CA ILE A 13 9.50 -5.00 11.92
C ILE A 13 8.29 -4.36 11.22
N GLN A 14 7.41 -3.69 11.97
CA GLN A 14 6.22 -3.02 11.41
C GLN A 14 6.57 -1.96 10.36
N ARG A 15 7.69 -1.23 10.54
CA ARG A 15 8.12 -0.20 9.58
C ARG A 15 8.66 -0.75 8.27
N ASN A 16 9.19 -1.98 8.28
CA ASN A 16 9.93 -2.56 7.16
C ASN A 16 9.35 -3.91 6.72
N LEU A 17 8.07 -4.16 6.97
CA LEU A 17 7.45 -5.39 6.51
C LEU A 17 7.58 -5.45 4.98
N PRO A 18 8.21 -6.49 4.42
CA PRO A 18 8.25 -6.64 2.98
C PRO A 18 6.89 -7.14 2.50
N THR A 19 6.48 -6.69 1.32
CA THR A 19 5.34 -7.29 0.62
C THR A 19 5.80 -8.63 0.07
N LEU A 20 4.99 -9.66 0.25
CA LEU A 20 5.29 -10.98 -0.32
C LEU A 20 5.32 -10.92 -1.85
N PRO A 21 6.26 -11.59 -2.54
CA PRO A 21 6.33 -11.60 -4.00
C PRO A 21 5.01 -12.00 -4.68
N THR A 22 4.26 -12.92 -4.08
CA THR A 22 2.95 -13.36 -4.57
C THR A 22 1.97 -12.20 -4.71
N ILE A 23 1.88 -11.32 -3.72
CA ILE A 23 0.95 -10.17 -3.74
C ILE A 23 1.37 -9.17 -4.81
N VAL A 24 2.69 -8.94 -4.98
CA VAL A 24 3.21 -8.07 -6.07
C VAL A 24 2.82 -8.63 -7.43
N ASN A 25 2.97 -9.94 -7.63
CA ASN A 25 2.62 -10.60 -8.89
C ASN A 25 1.11 -10.53 -9.16
N GLU A 26 0.28 -10.75 -8.14
CA GLU A 26 -1.18 -10.69 -8.25
C GLU A 26 -1.64 -9.28 -8.63
N LEU A 27 -1.15 -8.25 -7.94
CA LEU A 27 -1.43 -6.85 -8.29
C LEU A 27 -0.99 -6.55 -9.73
N THR A 28 0.21 -6.99 -10.12
CA THR A 28 0.73 -6.78 -11.48
C THR A 28 -0.20 -7.41 -12.53
N ASN A 29 -0.69 -8.62 -12.30
CA ASN A 29 -1.61 -9.29 -13.21
C ASN A 29 -2.95 -8.55 -13.33
N ILE A 30 -3.49 -8.03 -12.23
CA ILE A 30 -4.73 -7.26 -12.22
C ILE A 30 -4.55 -5.96 -13.01
N LEU A 31 -3.48 -5.21 -12.75
CA LEU A 31 -3.16 -3.95 -13.42
C LEU A 31 -2.89 -4.12 -14.93
N GLN A 32 -2.45 -5.30 -15.37
CA GLN A 32 -2.19 -5.61 -16.78
C GLN A 32 -3.44 -6.05 -17.55
N ASN A 33 -4.53 -6.38 -16.85
CA ASN A 33 -5.77 -6.80 -17.47
C ASN A 33 -6.74 -5.61 -17.61
N PRO A 34 -7.03 -5.14 -18.85
CA PRO A 34 -7.89 -3.98 -19.08
C PRO A 34 -9.35 -4.19 -18.68
N ASP A 35 -9.78 -5.44 -18.50
CA ASP A 35 -11.13 -5.79 -18.06
C ASP A 35 -11.22 -5.96 -16.53
N SER A 36 -10.11 -5.74 -15.80
CA SER A 36 -10.10 -5.82 -14.34
C SER A 36 -10.90 -4.70 -13.70
N SER A 37 -11.58 -5.05 -12.62
CA SER A 37 -12.27 -4.07 -11.78
C SER A 37 -11.31 -3.41 -10.80
N THR A 38 -11.55 -2.13 -10.47
CA THR A 38 -10.89 -1.43 -9.37
C THR A 38 -11.06 -2.15 -8.03
N PHE A 39 -12.17 -2.86 -7.82
CA PHE A 39 -12.39 -3.68 -6.62
C PHE A 39 -11.34 -4.80 -6.48
N ALA A 40 -10.88 -5.39 -7.59
CA ALA A 40 -9.85 -6.43 -7.52
C ALA A 40 -8.50 -5.85 -7.04
N VAL A 41 -8.19 -4.62 -7.45
CA VAL A 41 -6.99 -3.91 -6.97
C VAL A 41 -7.10 -3.62 -5.47
N GLU A 42 -8.28 -3.19 -5.02
CA GLU A 42 -8.56 -2.91 -3.61
C GLU A 42 -8.41 -4.17 -2.75
N ASP A 43 -8.97 -5.31 -3.18
CA ASP A 43 -8.86 -6.58 -2.47
C ASP A 43 -7.39 -7.01 -2.30
N VAL A 44 -6.59 -6.95 -3.37
CA VAL A 44 -5.16 -7.31 -3.30
C VAL A 44 -4.38 -6.31 -2.46
N MET A 45 -4.63 -5.02 -2.60
CA MET A 45 -3.96 -3.98 -1.82
C MET A 45 -4.21 -4.19 -0.32
N THR A 46 -5.47 -4.40 0.08
CA THR A 46 -5.87 -4.53 1.48
C THR A 46 -5.45 -5.88 2.10
N SER A 47 -5.14 -6.88 1.28
CA SER A 47 -4.59 -8.17 1.75
C SER A 47 -3.17 -8.08 2.34
N ASP A 48 -2.39 -7.04 1.99
CA ASP A 48 -1.02 -6.82 2.48
C ASP A 48 -0.81 -5.39 2.98
N GLN A 49 -0.59 -5.24 4.29
CA GLN A 49 -0.38 -3.94 4.91
C GLN A 49 0.83 -3.19 4.34
N SER A 50 1.92 -3.89 4.02
CA SER A 50 3.12 -3.26 3.45
C SER A 50 2.82 -2.64 2.08
N MET A 51 2.10 -3.34 1.21
CA MET A 51 1.67 -2.88 -0.09
C MET A 51 0.75 -1.68 0.06
N THR A 52 -0.27 -1.79 0.91
CA THR A 52 -1.19 -0.69 1.21
C THR A 52 -0.41 0.58 1.60
N MET A 53 0.52 0.48 2.55
CA MET A 53 1.31 1.61 3.02
C MET A 53 2.18 2.23 1.92
N LYS A 54 2.75 1.40 1.03
CA LYS A 54 3.56 1.88 -0.10
C LYS A 54 2.69 2.61 -1.13
N ILE A 55 1.54 2.06 -1.47
CA ILE A 55 0.60 2.68 -2.42
C ILE A 55 0.07 4.01 -1.86
N LEU A 56 -0.37 4.03 -0.60
CA LEU A 56 -0.81 5.25 0.08
C LEU A 56 0.29 6.32 0.10
N ARG A 57 1.56 5.92 0.29
CA ARG A 57 2.70 6.85 0.23
C ARG A 57 2.86 7.47 -1.15
N VAL A 58 2.71 6.68 -2.22
CA VAL A 58 2.78 7.18 -3.61
C VAL A 58 1.59 8.10 -3.91
N ALA A 59 0.37 7.70 -3.58
CA ALA A 59 -0.84 8.50 -3.76
C ALA A 59 -0.75 9.86 -3.04
N ASN A 60 -0.06 9.91 -1.90
CA ASN A 60 0.15 11.14 -1.12
C ASN A 60 1.36 11.99 -1.57
N THR A 61 2.08 11.62 -2.63
CA THR A 61 3.12 12.51 -3.20
C THR A 61 2.48 13.76 -3.79
N SER A 62 3.24 14.85 -3.90
CA SER A 62 2.73 16.12 -4.45
C SER A 62 2.17 15.97 -5.87
N PHE A 63 2.76 15.08 -6.67
CA PHE A 63 2.34 14.78 -8.03
C PHE A 63 0.93 14.17 -8.07
N TYR A 64 0.67 13.11 -7.31
CA TYR A 64 -0.61 12.40 -7.34
C TYR A 64 -1.70 13.06 -6.48
N ARG A 65 -1.35 13.66 -5.33
CA ARG A 65 -2.35 14.31 -4.46
C ARG A 65 -2.86 15.64 -5.02
N GLY A 66 -2.16 16.25 -5.99
CA GLY A 66 -2.64 17.42 -6.72
C GLY A 66 -2.88 18.66 -5.85
N GLY A 67 -2.16 18.78 -4.72
CA GLY A 67 -2.28 19.92 -3.80
C GLY A 67 -3.48 19.88 -2.86
N ARG A 68 -4.22 18.77 -2.76
CA ARG A 68 -5.26 18.61 -1.74
C ARG A 68 -4.64 18.63 -0.33
N ASP A 69 -5.33 19.32 0.58
CA ASP A 69 -4.96 19.42 1.99
C ASP A 69 -5.21 18.08 2.72
N GLU A 70 -6.28 17.39 2.34
CA GLU A 70 -6.64 16.07 2.88
C GLU A 70 -5.69 15.00 2.35
N ARG A 71 -5.26 14.10 3.25
CA ARG A 71 -4.40 12.96 2.89
C ARG A 71 -5.27 11.80 2.42
N VAL A 72 -4.77 11.10 1.39
CA VAL A 72 -5.36 9.84 0.95
C VAL A 72 -5.15 8.79 2.03
N THR A 73 -6.22 8.18 2.55
CA THR A 73 -6.14 7.23 3.68
C THR A 73 -6.67 5.84 3.40
N ASP A 74 -7.42 5.64 2.32
CA ASP A 74 -7.97 4.34 1.95
C ASP A 74 -7.55 3.91 0.54
N ALA A 75 -7.77 2.62 0.25
CA ALA A 75 -7.35 1.99 -0.98
C ALA A 75 -8.12 2.51 -2.20
N ASN A 76 -9.42 2.72 -2.05
CA ASN A 76 -10.29 3.16 -3.14
C ASN A 76 -9.88 4.56 -3.64
N GLU A 77 -9.66 5.50 -2.71
CA GLU A 77 -9.18 6.84 -3.00
C GLU A 77 -7.77 6.82 -3.61
N ALA A 78 -6.89 5.94 -3.12
CA ALA A 78 -5.55 5.78 -3.67
C ALA A 78 -5.58 5.30 -5.13
N ILE A 79 -6.41 4.30 -5.44
CA ILE A 79 -6.60 3.79 -6.80
C ILE A 79 -7.08 4.92 -7.72
N GLY A 80 -8.11 5.66 -7.30
CA GLY A 80 -8.62 6.80 -8.07
C GLY A 80 -7.61 7.93 -8.27
N SER A 81 -6.74 8.18 -7.28
CA SER A 81 -5.71 9.23 -7.36
C SER A 81 -4.52 8.86 -8.25
N LEU A 82 -4.17 7.58 -8.31
CA LEU A 82 -3.06 7.09 -9.11
C LEU A 82 -3.42 6.87 -10.58
N GLY A 83 -4.72 6.66 -10.86
CA GLY A 83 -5.24 6.32 -12.17
C GLY A 83 -5.18 4.81 -12.38
N PHE A 84 -6.35 4.19 -12.37
CA PHE A 84 -6.61 2.82 -12.81
C PHE A 84 -7.59 2.87 -13.97
#